data_AF-A0A423WRN9-F1
#
_entry.id   AF-A0A423WRN9-F1
#
_cell.length_a   1.000
_cell.length_b   1.000
_cell.length_c   1.000
_cell.angle_alpha   90.00
_cell.angle_beta   90.00
_cell.angle_gamma   90.00
#
_symmetry.space_group_name_H-M   'P 1'
#
loop_
_entity.id
_entity.type
_entity.pdbx_description
1 polymer ?
#
loop_
_entity_poly.entity_id
_entity_poly.type
_entity_poly.pdbx_seq_one_letter_code
_entity_poly.pdbx_strand_id
1 'polypeptide(L)'
;MPPKSKAAPKQKDQESKPQDDHQPPQTVYERSAEVYAQGHPYVSSLASGGHSGLSPAERTVWANAHFARTPALLRRLGNKAQKDVWKCVNEAGGLPLRATKPPSPTNGSGAASAQSGSVGGRAAEFSWGRDRFGADLGDYTPAQFSQRTESALQLAALEVQHSAFLDKRERERERWVDPKTKEIVAVTPDEIEEEKLRRKEIARLRMELYGERTGAYASNPVWDDVVPMPVEDGDGALAAIAYPEDYAEG
;
A
#
# COMPACT_ATOMS: atom_id res chain seq x y z
N MET A 1 -31.76 -40.06 59.33
CA MET A 1 -32.14 -38.80 58.64
C MET A 1 -30.87 -38.02 58.27
N PRO A 2 -30.82 -37.38 57.09
CA PRO A 2 -29.60 -37.01 56.35
C PRO A 2 -29.03 -35.61 56.71
N PRO A 3 -27.83 -35.24 56.19
CA PRO A 3 -27.02 -34.13 56.68
C PRO A 3 -27.44 -32.75 56.15
N LYS A 4 -27.18 -31.69 56.94
CA LYS A 4 -27.38 -30.28 56.56
C LYS A 4 -26.23 -29.79 55.69
N SER A 5 -26.50 -29.47 54.42
CA SER A 5 -25.63 -28.66 53.57
C SER A 5 -25.95 -27.17 53.74
N LYS A 6 -24.92 -26.36 53.92
CA LYS A 6 -24.97 -24.89 53.98
C LYS A 6 -24.86 -24.38 52.54
N ALA A 7 -25.97 -23.86 51.99
CA ALA A 7 -25.98 -23.25 50.67
C ALA A 7 -25.43 -21.81 50.74
N ALA A 8 -24.43 -21.51 49.90
CA ALA A 8 -23.98 -20.16 49.61
C ALA A 8 -24.86 -19.54 48.51
N PRO A 9 -25.09 -18.20 48.50
CA PRO A 9 -25.90 -17.55 47.49
C PRO A 9 -25.13 -17.41 46.16
N LYS A 10 -25.79 -17.79 45.06
CA LYS A 10 -25.37 -17.55 43.68
C LYS A 10 -25.19 -16.04 43.45
N GLN A 11 -23.95 -15.60 43.23
CA GLN A 11 -23.69 -14.38 42.48
C GLN A 11 -24.14 -14.60 41.03
N LYS A 12 -24.96 -13.67 40.52
CA LYS A 12 -25.25 -13.54 39.10
C LYS A 12 -23.96 -13.10 38.42
N ASP A 13 -23.44 -13.93 37.52
CA ASP A 13 -22.51 -13.50 36.49
C ASP A 13 -23.20 -12.44 35.63
N GLN A 14 -22.76 -11.19 35.77
CA GLN A 14 -22.99 -10.16 34.77
C GLN A 14 -21.96 -10.39 33.67
N GLU A 15 -22.37 -11.15 32.66
CA GLU A 15 -21.71 -11.17 31.35
C GLU A 15 -21.83 -9.76 30.74
N SER A 16 -20.82 -8.93 30.96
CA SER A 16 -20.67 -7.65 30.26
C SER A 16 -20.33 -7.95 28.80
N LYS A 17 -21.37 -7.99 27.96
CA LYS A 17 -21.21 -7.88 26.50
C LYS A 17 -20.44 -6.59 26.20
N PRO A 18 -19.35 -6.62 25.41
CA PRO A 18 -18.75 -5.38 24.92
C PRO A 18 -19.77 -4.67 24.03
N GLN A 19 -20.04 -3.40 24.33
CA GLN A 19 -20.72 -2.49 23.40
C GLN A 19 -19.78 -2.24 22.22
N ASP A 20 -19.94 -3.00 21.14
CA ASP A 20 -19.44 -2.62 19.82
C ASP A 20 -20.39 -1.54 19.25
N ASP A 21 -20.24 -0.30 19.73
CA ASP A 21 -20.74 0.90 19.05
C ASP A 21 -19.69 1.44 18.07
N HIS A 22 -18.94 0.56 17.41
CA HIS A 22 -17.99 0.95 16.37
C HIS A 22 -18.75 1.14 15.06
N GLN A 23 -19.19 2.39 14.83
CA GLN A 23 -19.66 2.82 13.52
C GLN A 23 -18.57 2.48 12.48
N PRO A 24 -18.91 1.87 11.33
CA PRO A 24 -17.91 1.47 10.35
C PRO A 24 -17.15 2.71 9.85
N PRO A 25 -15.83 2.59 9.59
CA PRO A 25 -15.02 3.71 9.16
C PRO A 25 -15.58 4.28 7.84
N GLN A 26 -15.82 5.58 7.82
CA GLN A 26 -16.36 6.28 6.66
C GLN A 26 -15.26 6.61 5.66
N THR A 27 -14.03 6.82 6.14
CA THR A 27 -12.87 7.16 5.32
C THR A 27 -11.74 6.15 5.44
N VAL A 28 -10.85 6.13 4.45
CA VAL A 28 -9.61 5.33 4.52
C VAL A 28 -8.73 5.80 5.67
N TYR A 29 -8.72 7.10 5.99
CA TYR A 29 -8.03 7.63 7.16
C TYR A 29 -8.51 6.99 8.46
N GLU A 30 -9.83 6.94 8.68
CA GLU A 30 -10.42 6.31 9.87
C GLU A 30 -10.07 4.83 9.92
N ARG A 31 -10.26 4.10 8.82
CA ARG A 31 -9.88 2.68 8.73
C ARG A 31 -8.40 2.46 9.07
N SER A 32 -7.53 3.34 8.60
CA SER A 32 -6.08 3.26 8.84
C SER A 32 -5.73 3.54 10.30
N ALA A 33 -6.39 4.53 10.89
CA ALA A 33 -6.24 4.86 12.31
C ALA A 33 -6.73 3.71 13.20
N GLU A 34 -7.85 3.08 12.86
CA GLU A 34 -8.38 1.91 13.56
C GLU A 34 -7.40 0.72 13.50
N VAL A 35 -6.91 0.38 12.30
CA VAL A 35 -5.91 -0.70 12.14
C VAL A 35 -4.63 -0.38 12.91
N TYR A 36 -4.20 0.88 12.92
CA TYR A 36 -3.04 1.30 13.69
C TYR A 36 -3.25 1.19 15.20
N ALA A 37 -4.40 1.62 15.70
CA ALA A 37 -4.78 1.51 17.11
C ALA A 37 -4.86 0.04 17.56
N GLN A 38 -5.46 -0.84 16.75
CA GLN A 38 -5.48 -2.28 16.98
C GLN A 38 -4.06 -2.87 17.02
N GLY A 39 -3.15 -2.37 16.18
CA GLY A 39 -1.73 -2.72 16.16
C GLY A 39 -0.94 -2.24 17.38
N HIS A 40 -1.44 -1.24 18.09
CA HIS A 40 -0.69 -0.53 19.13
C HIS A 40 -1.57 -0.15 20.33
N PRO A 41 -1.88 -1.11 21.22
CA PRO A 41 -2.80 -0.87 22.33
C PRO A 41 -2.34 0.26 23.29
N TYR A 42 -1.03 0.53 23.35
CA TYR A 42 -0.45 1.55 24.22
C TYR A 42 -0.28 2.93 23.56
N VAL A 43 -0.62 3.09 22.27
CA VAL A 43 -0.37 4.34 21.53
C VAL A 43 -1.15 5.52 22.12
N SER A 44 -2.42 5.34 22.47
CA SER A 44 -3.24 6.43 23.04
C SER A 44 -2.71 6.92 24.39
N SER A 45 -2.28 5.99 25.24
CA SER A 45 -1.68 6.29 26.55
C SER A 45 -0.33 6.99 26.39
N LEU A 46 0.48 6.55 25.42
CA LEU A 46 1.77 7.18 25.10
C LEU A 46 1.59 8.58 24.50
N ALA A 47 0.59 8.79 23.65
CA ALA A 47 0.31 10.09 23.06
C ALA A 47 -0.16 11.11 24.12
N SER A 48 -0.93 10.66 25.11
CA SER A 48 -1.51 11.55 26.14
C SER A 48 -0.54 11.89 27.27
N GLY A 49 0.28 10.93 27.70
CA GLY A 49 1.12 11.07 28.90
C GLY A 49 2.57 10.62 28.73
N GLY A 50 3.02 10.36 27.50
CA GLY A 50 4.34 9.78 27.22
C GLY A 50 4.52 8.43 27.92
N HIS A 51 5.77 8.04 28.16
CA HIS A 51 6.07 6.83 28.93
C HIS A 51 5.57 6.89 30.37
N SER A 52 5.39 8.09 30.95
CA SER A 52 4.79 8.28 32.27
C SER A 52 3.30 7.96 32.33
N GLY A 53 2.60 7.94 31.19
CA GLY A 53 1.20 7.55 31.09
C GLY A 53 0.95 6.04 31.15
N LEU A 54 2.01 5.23 31.14
CA LEU A 54 1.94 3.78 31.26
C LEU A 54 2.31 3.33 32.68
N SER A 55 1.58 2.35 33.21
CA SER A 55 1.97 1.69 34.46
C SER A 55 3.34 1.01 34.32
N PRO A 56 4.05 0.72 35.43
CA PRO A 56 5.33 -0.01 35.36
C PRO A 56 5.26 -1.36 34.62
N ALA A 57 4.16 -2.08 34.78
CA ALA A 57 3.92 -3.34 34.08
C ALA A 57 3.72 -3.12 32.57
N GLU A 58 2.88 -2.17 32.18
CA GLU A 58 2.62 -1.85 30.77
C GLU A 58 3.86 -1.31 30.06
N ARG A 59 4.70 -0.51 30.75
CA ARG A 59 6.00 -0.07 30.20
C ARG A 59 6.91 -1.25 29.87
N THR A 60 6.93 -2.26 30.75
CA THR A 60 7.77 -3.46 30.57
C THR A 60 7.27 -4.27 29.38
N VAL A 61 5.95 -4.46 29.29
CA VAL A 61 5.31 -5.16 28.18
C VAL A 61 5.50 -4.40 26.86
N TRP A 62 5.31 -3.09 26.85
CA TRP A 62 5.55 -2.23 25.68
C TRP A 62 7.00 -2.30 25.20
N ALA A 63 7.96 -2.21 26.12
CA ALA A 63 9.39 -2.29 25.79
C ALA A 63 9.74 -3.66 25.20
N ASN A 64 9.30 -4.75 25.85
CA ASN A 64 9.53 -6.11 25.36
C ASN A 64 8.85 -6.35 24.00
N ALA A 65 7.65 -5.81 23.79
CA ALA A 65 6.98 -5.86 22.49
C ALA A 65 7.77 -5.09 21.41
N HIS A 66 8.36 -3.95 21.74
CA HIS A 66 9.20 -3.20 20.80
C HIS A 66 10.47 -3.99 20.39
N PHE A 67 11.12 -4.66 21.35
CA PHE A 67 12.24 -5.57 21.06
C PHE A 67 11.80 -6.76 20.21
N ALA A 68 10.68 -7.41 20.54
CA ALA A 68 10.17 -8.56 19.79
C ALA A 68 9.79 -8.21 18.34
N ARG A 69 9.26 -7.00 18.10
CA ARG A 69 8.91 -6.48 16.77
C ARG A 69 10.11 -6.07 15.92
N THR A 70 11.28 -5.86 16.54
CA THR A 70 12.46 -5.33 15.86
C THR A 70 13.61 -6.34 15.89
N PRO A 71 13.77 -7.20 14.86
CA PRO A 71 14.76 -8.26 14.85
C PRO A 71 16.20 -7.76 15.08
N ALA A 72 16.52 -6.57 14.57
CA ALA A 72 17.83 -5.96 14.76
C ALA A 72 18.12 -5.61 16.23
N LEU A 73 17.12 -5.19 17.00
CA LEU A 73 17.27 -4.89 18.43
C LEU A 73 17.27 -6.19 19.25
N LEU A 74 16.40 -7.15 18.92
CA LEU A 74 16.35 -8.44 19.60
C LEU A 74 17.68 -9.19 19.51
N ARG A 75 18.33 -9.17 18.35
CA ARG A 75 19.64 -9.81 18.13
C ARG A 75 20.78 -9.18 18.93
N ARG A 76 20.63 -7.94 19.42
CA ARG A 76 21.61 -7.30 20.31
C ARG A 76 21.49 -7.81 21.75
N LEU A 77 20.39 -8.47 22.10
CA LEU A 77 20.20 -9.11 23.41
C LEU A 77 20.80 -10.51 23.41
N GLY A 78 21.31 -10.96 24.57
CA GLY A 78 21.76 -12.34 24.74
C GLY A 78 20.61 -13.36 24.71
N ASN A 79 20.91 -14.63 24.42
CA ASN A 79 19.90 -15.69 24.23
C ASN A 79 18.91 -15.84 25.40
N LYS A 80 19.36 -15.61 26.64
CA LYS A 80 18.48 -15.62 27.82
C LYS A 80 17.47 -14.48 27.79
N ALA A 81 17.95 -13.25 27.56
CA ALA A 81 17.11 -12.07 27.47
C ALA A 81 16.13 -12.15 26.29
N GLN A 82 16.52 -12.74 25.17
CA GLN A 82 15.60 -12.98 24.04
C GLN A 82 14.44 -13.90 24.43
N LYS A 83 14.72 -15.00 25.16
CA LYS A 83 13.68 -15.91 25.66
C LYS A 83 12.74 -15.20 26.64
N ASP A 84 13.29 -14.38 27.53
CA ASP A 84 12.50 -13.62 28.50
C ASP A 84 11.58 -12.58 27.82
N VAL A 85 12.07 -11.90 26.77
CA VAL A 85 11.28 -10.99 25.93
C VAL A 85 10.09 -11.74 25.32
N TRP A 86 10.34 -12.88 24.66
CA TRP A 86 9.28 -13.67 24.04
C TRP A 86 8.28 -14.22 25.05
N LYS A 87 8.76 -14.65 26.22
CA LYS A 87 7.90 -15.09 27.32
C LYS A 87 6.96 -13.98 27.77
N CYS A 88 7.49 -12.78 28.02
CA CYS A 88 6.70 -11.62 28.45
C CYS A 88 5.64 -11.22 27.40
N VAL A 89 5.99 -11.22 26.11
CA VAL A 89 5.05 -10.87 25.04
C VAL A 89 3.94 -11.93 24.88
N ASN A 90 4.29 -13.23 25.00
CA ASN A 90 3.31 -14.31 24.92
C ASN A 90 2.37 -14.35 26.14
N GLU A 91 2.89 -14.08 27.33
CA GLU A 91 2.10 -14.02 28.58
C GLU A 91 1.16 -12.82 28.62
N ALA A 92 1.58 -11.67 28.07
CA ALA A 92 0.74 -10.48 28.02
C ALA A 92 -0.56 -10.70 27.23
N GLY A 93 -0.54 -11.59 26.23
CA GLY A 93 -1.70 -11.87 25.37
C GLY A 93 -2.12 -10.67 24.52
N GLY A 94 -2.63 -10.93 23.30
CA GLY A 94 -3.28 -9.87 22.51
C GLY A 94 -2.36 -8.78 21.92
N LEU A 95 -1.03 -8.92 21.98
CA LEU A 95 -0.11 -7.98 21.32
C LEU A 95 0.21 -8.43 19.89
N PRO A 96 -0.16 -7.67 18.85
CA PRO A 96 0.16 -8.04 17.49
C PRO A 96 1.67 -7.88 17.25
N LEU A 97 2.32 -8.92 16.73
CA LEU A 97 3.75 -8.89 16.38
C LEU A 97 4.01 -8.16 15.06
N ARG A 98 3.00 -8.13 14.18
CA ARG A 98 2.99 -7.31 12.97
C ARG A 98 2.17 -6.07 13.27
N ALA A 99 2.86 -4.94 13.42
CA ALA A 99 2.22 -3.67 13.67
C ALA A 99 2.53 -2.72 12.52
N THR A 100 1.54 -1.94 12.10
CA THR A 100 1.72 -0.94 11.05
C THR A 100 2.71 0.14 11.52
N LYS A 101 3.50 0.69 10.61
CA LYS A 101 4.42 1.78 11.00
C LYS A 101 3.58 2.98 11.47
N PRO A 102 4.08 3.78 12.43
CA PRO A 102 3.43 5.03 12.76
C PRO A 102 3.27 5.85 11.48
N PRO A 103 2.14 6.58 11.33
CA PRO A 103 2.05 7.55 10.26
C PRO A 103 3.24 8.50 10.40
N SER A 104 4.06 8.57 9.36
CA SER A 104 5.18 9.52 9.37
C SER A 104 4.57 10.90 9.18
N PRO A 105 4.93 11.92 10.00
CA PRO A 105 4.76 13.28 9.52
C PRO A 105 5.52 13.35 8.19
N THR A 106 4.83 13.76 7.14
CA THR A 106 5.46 14.05 5.87
C THR A 106 6.41 15.21 6.12
N ASN A 107 7.70 14.93 6.28
CA ASN A 107 8.71 15.97 6.09
C ASN A 107 8.53 16.41 4.63
N GLY A 108 7.98 17.61 4.45
CA GLY A 108 7.70 18.21 3.16
C GLY A 108 8.97 18.44 2.33
N SER A 109 9.50 17.38 1.73
CA SER A 109 10.49 17.45 0.65
C SER A 109 9.77 17.36 -0.71
N GLY A 110 8.74 18.18 -0.86
CA GLY A 110 8.03 18.42 -2.09
C GLY A 110 7.40 19.79 -1.95
N ALA A 111 7.94 20.79 -2.65
CA ALA A 111 7.39 22.12 -2.69
C ALA A 111 5.92 22.05 -3.14
N ALA A 112 4.98 22.11 -2.20
CA ALA A 112 3.56 22.20 -2.47
C ALA A 112 3.04 23.45 -1.76
N SER A 113 2.71 24.42 -2.61
CA SER A 113 1.93 25.61 -2.38
C SER A 113 1.01 25.52 -1.15
N ALA A 114 1.28 26.43 -0.21
CA ALA A 114 0.28 26.89 0.74
C ALA A 114 -0.87 27.53 -0.05
N GLN A 115 -1.94 26.78 -0.30
CA GLN A 115 -3.28 27.30 -0.57
C GLN A 115 -4.29 26.14 -0.61
N SER A 116 -4.85 25.83 0.56
CA SER A 116 -6.30 25.64 0.71
C SER A 116 -6.60 25.56 2.20
N GLY A 117 -7.41 26.48 2.70
CA GLY A 117 -7.84 26.51 4.08
C GLY A 117 -8.71 25.30 4.40
N SER A 118 -8.19 24.40 5.22
CA SER A 118 -9.03 23.51 6.03
C SER A 118 -8.57 23.60 7.47
N VAL A 119 -9.53 23.92 8.33
CA VAL A 119 -9.39 24.13 9.76
C VAL A 119 -9.20 22.77 10.43
N GLY A 120 -8.13 22.62 11.21
CA GLY A 120 -7.97 21.51 12.15
C GLY A 120 -6.64 20.80 12.01
N GLY A 121 -5.71 21.08 12.93
CA GLY A 121 -4.40 20.44 12.99
C GLY A 121 -4.56 18.92 13.09
N ARG A 122 -3.99 18.19 12.13
CA ARG A 122 -3.96 16.73 12.16
C ARG A 122 -2.56 16.26 12.57
N ALA A 123 -2.55 15.50 13.65
CA ALA A 123 -1.41 14.74 14.13
C ALA A 123 -1.09 13.63 13.11
N ALA A 124 0.18 13.54 12.72
CA ALA A 124 0.78 12.44 11.94
C ALA A 124 -0.21 11.73 10.99
N GLU A 125 -0.43 12.32 9.81
CA GLU A 125 -1.41 11.83 8.84
C GLU A 125 -0.82 10.67 8.02
N PHE A 126 -1.58 9.59 7.87
CA PHE A 126 -1.26 8.53 6.91
C PHE A 126 -1.23 9.12 5.49
N SER A 127 -0.07 9.22 4.84
CA SER A 127 -0.06 9.70 3.45
C SER A 127 -0.51 8.59 2.49
N TRP A 128 -1.72 8.71 1.96
CA TRP A 128 -2.28 7.80 0.96
C TRP A 128 -2.02 8.25 -0.47
N GLY A 129 -1.53 9.48 -0.66
CA GLY A 129 -1.28 10.07 -1.97
C GLY A 129 -2.49 10.81 -2.52
N ARG A 130 -2.36 11.33 -3.75
CA ARG A 130 -3.42 12.09 -4.42
C ARG A 130 -3.86 11.40 -5.69
N ASP A 131 -5.13 11.53 -6.01
CA ASP A 131 -5.69 11.07 -7.28
C ASP A 131 -5.35 12.02 -8.43
N ARG A 132 -5.68 11.62 -9.67
CA ARG A 132 -5.49 12.42 -10.90
C ARG A 132 -6.15 13.81 -10.87
N PHE A 133 -7.17 14.01 -10.01
CA PHE A 133 -7.83 15.30 -9.81
C PHE A 133 -7.24 16.10 -8.64
N GLY A 134 -6.18 15.60 -8.00
CA GLY A 134 -5.54 16.22 -6.83
C GLY A 134 -6.25 15.96 -5.50
N ALA A 135 -7.33 15.17 -5.49
CA ALA A 135 -8.04 14.76 -4.27
C ALA A 135 -7.19 13.79 -3.43
N ASP A 136 -7.25 13.90 -2.10
CA ASP A 136 -6.54 12.99 -1.20
C ASP A 136 -7.24 11.63 -1.15
N LEU A 137 -6.47 10.55 -1.40
CA LEU A 137 -6.98 9.18 -1.38
C LEU A 137 -7.37 8.72 0.03
N GLY A 138 -6.86 9.37 1.07
CA GLY A 138 -7.25 9.05 2.45
C GLY A 138 -8.69 9.45 2.80
N ASP A 139 -9.26 10.43 2.07
CA ASP A 139 -10.63 10.89 2.26
C ASP A 139 -11.66 10.01 1.50
N TYR A 140 -11.19 9.02 0.73
CA TYR A 140 -12.08 8.11 0.00
C TYR A 140 -12.84 7.22 0.98
N THR A 141 -14.04 6.79 0.58
CA THR A 141 -14.72 5.71 1.29
C THR A 141 -13.93 4.41 1.13
N PRO A 142 -13.97 3.48 2.10
CA PRO A 142 -13.30 2.19 1.97
C PRO A 142 -13.68 1.44 0.69
N ALA A 143 -14.93 1.55 0.23
CA ALA A 143 -15.40 0.92 -1.00
C ALA A 143 -14.78 1.53 -2.27
N GLN A 144 -14.74 2.87 -2.38
CA GLN A 144 -14.09 3.56 -3.49
C GLN A 144 -12.60 3.24 -3.56
N PHE A 145 -11.94 3.22 -2.40
CA PHE A 145 -10.54 2.86 -2.32
C PHE A 145 -10.31 1.41 -2.74
N SER A 146 -11.14 0.46 -2.30
CA SER A 146 -11.07 -0.94 -2.73
C SER A 146 -11.19 -1.07 -4.25
N GLN A 147 -12.20 -0.44 -4.86
CA GLN A 147 -12.36 -0.45 -6.32
C GLN A 147 -11.12 0.11 -7.03
N ARG A 148 -10.58 1.23 -6.53
CA ARG A 148 -9.34 1.80 -7.07
C ARG A 148 -8.16 0.83 -6.94
N THR A 149 -8.03 0.14 -5.81
CA THR A 149 -6.95 -0.85 -5.62
C THR A 149 -7.11 -2.07 -6.51
N GLU A 150 -8.34 -2.50 -6.80
CA GLU A 150 -8.62 -3.59 -7.74
C GLU A 150 -8.21 -3.18 -9.16
N SER A 151 -8.59 -1.98 -9.61
CA SER A 151 -8.16 -1.44 -10.90
C SER A 151 -6.62 -1.30 -10.98
N ALA A 152 -5.97 -0.86 -9.90
CA ALA A 152 -4.51 -0.78 -9.85
C ALA A 152 -3.84 -2.16 -9.90
N LEU A 153 -4.43 -3.17 -9.25
CA LEU A 153 -3.96 -4.55 -9.32
C LEU A 153 -4.14 -5.13 -10.73
N GLN A 154 -5.27 -4.84 -11.37
CA GLN A 154 -5.53 -5.24 -12.75
C GLN A 154 -4.50 -4.63 -13.70
N LEU A 155 -4.19 -3.33 -13.54
CA LEU A 155 -3.14 -2.66 -14.31
C LEU A 155 -1.79 -3.36 -14.12
N ALA A 156 -1.38 -3.62 -12.88
CA ALA A 156 -0.12 -4.30 -12.59
C ALA A 156 -0.05 -5.72 -13.21
N ALA A 157 -1.16 -6.47 -13.19
CA ALA A 157 -1.24 -7.78 -13.82
C ALA A 157 -1.08 -7.70 -15.35
N LEU A 158 -1.72 -6.71 -15.99
CA LEU A 158 -1.58 -6.47 -17.42
C LEU A 158 -0.17 -6.02 -17.80
N GLU A 159 0.48 -5.20 -16.97
CA GLU A 159 1.87 -4.79 -17.17
C GLU A 159 2.85 -5.97 -17.12
N VAL A 160 2.66 -6.89 -16.18
CA VAL A 160 3.46 -8.13 -16.13
C VAL A 160 3.27 -8.97 -17.40
N GLN A 161 2.04 -9.10 -17.90
CA GLN A 161 1.78 -9.80 -19.15
C GLN A 161 2.39 -9.09 -20.37
N HIS A 162 2.34 -7.76 -20.38
CA HIS A 162 2.97 -6.94 -21.41
C HIS A 162 4.48 -7.14 -21.43
N SER A 163 5.16 -7.09 -20.27
CA SER A 163 6.59 -7.41 -20.17
C SER A 163 6.91 -8.82 -20.66
N ALA A 164 6.08 -9.81 -20.31
CA ALA A 164 6.27 -11.18 -20.79
C ALA A 164 6.13 -11.30 -22.32
N PHE A 165 5.25 -10.51 -22.94
CA PHE A 165 5.12 -10.43 -24.40
C PHE A 165 6.36 -9.80 -25.04
N LEU A 166 6.87 -8.70 -24.49
CA LEU A 166 8.09 -8.05 -24.98
C LEU A 166 9.30 -9.00 -24.91
N ASP A 167 9.46 -9.70 -23.79
CA ASP A 167 10.49 -10.73 -23.64
C ASP A 167 10.34 -11.85 -24.69
N LYS A 168 9.10 -12.26 -25.00
CA LYS A 168 8.83 -13.28 -26.01
C LYS A 168 9.22 -12.80 -27.41
N ARG A 169 8.87 -11.55 -27.74
CA ARG A 169 9.22 -10.90 -29.01
C ARG A 169 10.72 -10.72 -29.16
N GLU A 170 11.42 -10.38 -28.09
CA GLU A 170 12.88 -10.33 -28.07
C GLU A 170 13.50 -11.71 -28.32
N ARG A 171 12.99 -12.76 -27.66
CA ARG A 171 13.44 -14.14 -27.90
C ARG A 171 13.20 -14.60 -29.34
N GLU A 172 12.07 -14.24 -29.95
CA GLU A 172 11.81 -14.51 -31.37
C GLU A 172 12.83 -13.80 -32.27
N ARG A 173 13.10 -12.51 -32.02
CA ARG A 173 14.09 -11.72 -32.76
C ARG A 173 15.50 -12.33 -32.69
N GLU A 174 15.87 -12.86 -31.53
CA GLU A 174 17.14 -13.54 -31.30
C GLU A 174 17.15 -15.00 -31.77
N ARG A 175 16.03 -15.51 -32.31
CA ARG A 175 15.83 -16.91 -32.70
C ARG A 175 16.13 -17.89 -31.58
N TRP A 176 15.77 -17.51 -30.37
CA TRP A 176 15.99 -18.33 -29.19
C TRP A 176 15.16 -19.62 -29.25
N VAL A 177 15.78 -20.73 -28.88
CA VAL A 177 15.17 -22.06 -28.90
C VAL A 177 14.70 -22.41 -27.49
N ASP A 178 13.42 -22.75 -27.35
CA ASP A 178 12.87 -23.15 -26.06
C ASP A 178 13.48 -24.49 -25.61
N PRO A 179 14.11 -24.56 -24.41
CA PRO A 179 14.68 -25.79 -23.88
C PRO A 179 13.68 -26.95 -23.76
N LYS A 180 12.38 -26.64 -23.63
CA LYS A 180 11.33 -27.66 -23.46
C LYS A 180 10.84 -28.21 -24.79
N THR A 181 10.47 -27.34 -25.73
CA THR A 181 9.89 -27.76 -27.02
C THR A 181 10.95 -28.00 -28.09
N LYS A 182 12.17 -27.47 -27.90
CA LYS A 182 13.26 -27.45 -28.87
C LYS A 182 12.91 -26.73 -30.19
N GLU A 183 11.87 -25.91 -30.16
CA GLU A 183 11.44 -25.07 -31.27
C GLU A 183 11.87 -23.62 -31.05
N ILE A 184 12.00 -22.87 -32.14
CA ILE A 184 12.26 -21.43 -32.08
C ILE A 184 11.03 -20.74 -31.50
N VAL A 185 11.21 -19.88 -30.52
CA VAL A 185 10.11 -19.07 -29.99
C VAL A 185 9.60 -18.16 -31.10
N ALA A 186 8.30 -18.24 -31.38
CA ALA A 186 7.62 -17.39 -32.35
C ALA A 186 6.43 -16.69 -31.68
N VAL A 187 6.18 -15.45 -32.08
CA VAL A 187 5.01 -14.68 -31.67
C VAL A 187 3.91 -14.91 -32.70
N THR A 188 2.74 -15.34 -32.25
CA THR A 188 1.63 -15.63 -33.15
C THR A 188 0.85 -14.36 -33.50
N PRO A 189 0.14 -14.31 -34.65
CA PRO A 189 -0.74 -13.19 -34.98
C PRO A 189 -1.82 -12.94 -33.92
N ASP A 190 -2.35 -14.00 -33.31
CA ASP A 190 -3.35 -13.91 -32.26
C ASP A 190 -2.77 -13.22 -31.01
N GLU A 191 -1.53 -13.53 -30.63
CA GLU A 191 -0.84 -12.88 -29.51
C GLU A 191 -0.59 -11.38 -29.77
N ILE A 192 -0.42 -10.97 -31.02
CA ILE A 192 -0.29 -9.55 -31.41
C ILE A 192 -1.63 -8.82 -31.23
N GLU A 193 -2.75 -9.43 -31.61
CA GLU A 193 -4.07 -8.83 -31.41
C GLU A 193 -4.45 -8.78 -29.92
N GLU A 194 -4.14 -9.83 -29.16
CA GLU A 194 -4.28 -9.83 -27.70
C GLU A 194 -3.44 -8.72 -27.05
N GLU A 195 -2.21 -8.52 -27.52
CA GLU A 195 -1.34 -7.45 -27.04
C GLU A 195 -1.90 -6.06 -27.38
N LYS A 196 -2.49 -5.85 -28.56
CA LYS A 196 -3.18 -4.59 -28.90
C LYS A 196 -4.32 -4.30 -27.92
N LEU A 197 -5.12 -5.31 -27.58
CA LEU A 197 -6.19 -5.17 -26.59
C LEU A 197 -5.63 -4.89 -25.20
N ARG A 198 -4.54 -5.57 -24.81
CA ARG A 198 -3.84 -5.36 -23.54
C ARG A 198 -3.36 -3.92 -23.40
N ARG A 199 -2.71 -3.36 -24.42
CA ARG A 199 -2.23 -1.96 -24.40
C ARG A 199 -3.35 -0.95 -24.32
N LYS A 200 -4.47 -1.18 -25.01
CA LYS A 200 -5.67 -0.33 -24.88
C LYS A 200 -6.22 -0.34 -23.46
N GLU A 201 -6.26 -1.51 -22.83
CA GLU A 201 -6.73 -1.63 -21.45
C GLU A 201 -5.75 -1.01 -20.45
N ILE A 202 -4.44 -1.19 -20.64
CA ILE A 202 -3.40 -0.51 -19.85
C ILE A 202 -3.56 1.01 -19.97
N ALA A 203 -3.71 1.54 -21.19
CA ALA A 203 -3.92 2.97 -21.43
C ALA A 203 -5.20 3.48 -20.76
N ARG A 204 -6.30 2.73 -20.85
CA ARG A 204 -7.57 3.04 -20.18
C ARG A 204 -7.38 3.14 -18.67
N LEU A 205 -6.75 2.15 -18.04
CA LEU A 205 -6.53 2.09 -16.60
C LEU A 205 -5.53 3.16 -16.11
N ARG A 206 -4.45 3.43 -16.86
CA ARG A 206 -3.49 4.50 -16.54
C ARG A 206 -4.16 5.87 -16.60
N MET A 207 -4.99 6.11 -17.62
CA MET A 207 -5.77 7.34 -17.71
C MET A 207 -6.75 7.43 -16.55
N GLU A 208 -7.52 6.36 -16.26
CA GLU A 208 -8.52 6.32 -15.19
C GLU A 208 -7.89 6.59 -13.81
N LEU A 209 -6.78 5.92 -13.48
CA LEU A 209 -6.15 5.96 -12.16
C LEU A 209 -5.21 7.15 -11.96
N TYR A 210 -4.44 7.51 -12.98
CA TYR A 210 -3.33 8.46 -12.84
C TYR A 210 -3.45 9.67 -13.76
N GLY A 211 -4.41 9.66 -14.69
CA GLY A 211 -4.56 10.71 -15.69
C GLY A 211 -3.49 10.68 -16.77
N GLU A 212 -2.65 9.63 -16.81
CA GLU A 212 -1.61 9.45 -17.81
C GLU A 212 -2.24 9.11 -19.16
N ARG A 213 -1.84 9.85 -20.20
CA ARG A 213 -2.21 9.57 -21.58
C ARG A 213 -1.12 8.72 -22.21
N THR A 214 -1.50 7.55 -22.71
CA THR A 214 -0.62 6.74 -23.55
C THR A 214 -0.76 7.19 -24.99
N GLY A 215 0.37 7.38 -25.64
CA GLY A 215 0.38 7.82 -27.02
C GLY A 215 -0.15 6.81 -28.04
N ALA A 216 -0.64 7.28 -29.18
CA ALA A 216 -1.07 6.50 -30.33
C ALA A 216 -0.01 5.49 -30.78
N TYR A 217 1.27 5.89 -30.87
CA TYR A 217 2.34 4.99 -31.30
C TYR A 217 2.71 3.97 -30.22
N ALA A 218 2.83 4.42 -28.97
CA ALA A 218 3.12 3.54 -27.82
C ALA A 218 2.05 2.46 -27.62
N SER A 219 0.79 2.75 -27.98
CA SER A 219 -0.32 1.82 -27.87
C SER A 219 -0.32 0.69 -28.92
N ASN A 220 0.49 0.80 -29.98
CA ASN A 220 0.45 -0.11 -31.12
C ASN A 220 1.74 -0.95 -31.23
N PRO A 221 1.67 -2.27 -31.02
CA PRO A 221 2.84 -3.17 -31.06
C PRO A 221 3.61 -3.13 -32.39
N VAL A 222 2.95 -2.75 -33.49
CA VAL A 222 3.61 -2.66 -34.81
C VAL A 222 4.77 -1.65 -34.80
N TRP A 223 4.77 -0.68 -33.88
CA TRP A 223 5.79 0.37 -33.82
C TRP A 223 6.92 0.09 -32.81
N ASP A 224 6.93 -1.05 -32.11
CA ASP A 224 7.95 -1.29 -31.07
C ASP A 224 9.39 -1.42 -31.62
N ASP A 225 9.55 -1.73 -32.91
CA ASP A 225 10.84 -1.81 -33.60
C ASP A 225 11.34 -0.45 -34.10
N VAL A 226 10.50 0.59 -34.02
CA VAL A 226 10.82 1.94 -34.43
C VAL A 226 11.19 2.77 -33.21
N VAL A 227 12.41 3.32 -33.21
CA VAL A 227 12.84 4.27 -32.17
C VAL A 227 12.40 5.68 -32.59
N PRO A 228 11.58 6.37 -31.79
CA PRO A 228 11.21 7.75 -32.10
C PRO A 228 12.43 8.67 -32.11
N MET A 229 12.47 9.57 -33.09
CA MET A 229 13.50 10.60 -33.16
C MET A 229 12.92 11.92 -32.67
N PRO A 230 13.43 12.47 -31.55
CA PRO A 230 12.95 13.76 -31.05
C PRO A 230 13.28 14.87 -32.04
N VAL A 231 12.42 15.88 -32.10
CA VAL A 231 12.68 17.09 -32.88
C VAL A 231 13.75 17.91 -32.15
N GLU A 232 14.95 17.99 -32.72
CA GLU A 232 16.02 18.86 -32.23
C GLU A 232 15.79 20.29 -32.72
N ASP A 233 15.03 21.07 -31.95
CA ASP A 233 14.99 22.52 -32.12
C ASP A 233 16.33 23.08 -31.61
N GLY A 234 17.24 23.44 -32.52
CA GLY A 234 18.58 23.95 -32.18
C GLY A 234 18.56 25.12 -31.18
N ASP A 235 19.65 25.27 -30.41
CA ASP A 235 19.78 26.28 -29.36
C ASP A 235 19.41 27.69 -29.86
N GLY A 236 18.35 28.27 -29.28
CA GLY A 236 17.85 29.60 -29.65
C GLY A 236 16.78 29.62 -30.75
N ALA A 237 16.04 28.52 -30.95
CA ALA A 237 14.90 28.46 -31.86
C ALA A 237 13.93 29.65 -31.67
N LEU A 238 13.91 30.56 -32.66
CA LEU A 238 13.17 31.83 -32.61
C LEU A 238 11.63 31.65 -32.67
N ALA A 239 11.15 30.43 -32.97
CA ALA A 239 9.73 30.11 -33.11
C ALA A 239 9.45 28.64 -32.72
N ALA A 240 9.85 28.23 -31.51
CA ALA A 240 9.48 26.92 -30.98
C ALA A 240 7.94 26.77 -30.95
N ILE A 241 7.42 25.77 -31.66
CA ILE A 241 5.99 25.46 -31.69
C ILE A 241 5.69 24.57 -30.48
N ALA A 242 4.76 24.99 -29.64
CA ALA A 242 4.20 24.12 -28.60
C ALA A 242 3.29 23.09 -29.26
N TYR A 243 3.85 21.95 -29.65
CA TYR A 243 3.10 20.85 -30.25
C TYR A 243 2.14 20.24 -29.23
N PRO A 244 0.89 19.92 -29.62
CA PRO A 244 0.00 19.08 -28.80
C PRO A 244 0.66 17.74 -28.48
N GLU A 245 0.33 17.14 -27.34
CA GLU A 245 0.88 15.84 -26.91
C GLU A 245 0.75 14.78 -28.03
N ASP A 246 -0.43 14.67 -28.63
CA ASP A 246 -0.73 13.72 -29.73
C ASP A 246 0.18 13.89 -30.97
N TYR A 247 0.74 15.09 -31.18
CA TYR A 247 1.63 15.40 -32.31
C TYR A 247 3.11 15.26 -31.92
N ALA A 248 3.42 15.53 -30.65
CA ALA A 248 4.77 15.48 -30.11
C ALA A 248 5.23 14.09 -29.70
N GLU A 249 4.34 13.07 -29.74
CA GLU A 249 4.65 11.71 -29.31
C GLU A 249 5.94 11.18 -29.94
N GLY A 250 6.98 11.13 -29.11
CA GLY A 250 8.26 10.48 -29.34
C GLY A 250 8.81 9.93 -28.03
#